data_AF-A0A952TGT5-F1
#
_entry.id   AF-A0A952TGT5-F1
#
_cell.length_a   1.000
_cell.length_b   1.000
_cell.length_c   1.000
_cell.angle_alpha   90.00
_cell.angle_beta   90.00
_cell.angle_gamma   90.00
#
_symmetry.space_group_name_H-M   'P 1'
#
loop_
_entity.id
_entity.type
_entity.pdbx_description
1 polymer ?
#
loop_
_entity_poly.entity_id
_entity_poly.type
_entity_poly.pdbx_seq_one_letter_code
_entity_poly.pdbx_strand_id
1 'polypeptide(L)'
;MQQTHVSSRYGTFEIAPPEDLLEYIPEFLGNRENDLVALQEALNKGNYVELFRLGHRIKGVCQPFGFEILGRIAKDLEAAAHREDRELCETLVKEFEAVLKDVSRDFPAREQKDTPALM
;
A
#
# COMPACT_ATOMS: atom_id res chain seq x y z
N MET A 1 -6.24 5.32 -21.41
CA MET A 1 -5.89 5.55 -19.99
C MET A 1 -6.56 4.46 -19.18
N GLN A 2 -5.80 3.61 -18.49
CA GLN A 2 -6.35 2.59 -17.59
C GLN A 2 -6.65 3.29 -16.27
N GLN A 3 -7.94 3.50 -15.98
CA GLN A 3 -8.41 4.16 -14.76
C GLN A 3 -9.01 3.09 -13.85
N THR A 4 -8.38 2.84 -12.70
CA THR A 4 -8.88 1.86 -11.72
C THR A 4 -9.63 2.59 -10.63
N HIS A 5 -10.85 2.13 -10.33
CA HIS A 5 -11.68 2.70 -9.30
C HIS A 5 -11.73 1.76 -8.10
N VAL A 6 -11.21 2.21 -6.97
CA VAL A 6 -11.25 1.42 -5.72
C VAL A 6 -12.30 1.99 -4.79
N SER A 7 -13.16 1.12 -4.26
CA SER A 7 -14.16 1.49 -3.26
C SER A 7 -13.68 1.10 -1.86
N SER A 8 -13.66 2.06 -0.94
CA SER A 8 -13.28 1.86 0.46
C SER A 8 -14.24 2.61 1.40
N ARG A 9 -14.06 2.48 2.72
CA ARG A 9 -14.78 3.27 3.74
C ARG A 9 -14.66 4.79 3.52
N TYR A 10 -13.62 5.25 2.83
CA TYR A 10 -13.41 6.67 2.54
C TYR A 10 -14.13 7.15 1.27
N GLY A 11 -14.87 6.27 0.58
CA GLY A 11 -15.53 6.52 -0.69
C GLY A 11 -14.85 5.81 -1.87
N THR A 12 -15.17 6.27 -3.07
CA THR A 12 -14.55 5.78 -4.32
C THR A 12 -13.36 6.64 -4.68
N PHE A 13 -12.22 6.01 -4.95
CA PHE A 13 -10.97 6.65 -5.36
C PHE A 13 -10.59 6.24 -6.76
N GLU A 14 -10.26 7.23 -7.58
CA GLU A 14 -9.62 7.02 -8.87
C GLU A 14 -8.12 6.84 -8.65
N ILE A 15 -7.56 5.73 -9.13
CA ILE A 15 -6.13 5.48 -9.16
C ILE A 15 -5.63 5.81 -10.56
N ALA A 16 -4.99 6.97 -10.68
CA ALA A 16 -4.39 7.46 -11.91
C ALA A 16 -2.93 7.82 -11.66
N PRO A 17 -2.01 6.84 -11.75
CA PRO A 17 -0.59 7.14 -11.60
C PRO A 17 -0.08 8.04 -12.74
N PRO A 18 0.87 8.95 -12.47
CA PRO A 18 1.47 9.78 -13.52
C PRO A 18 2.11 8.93 -14.62
N GLU A 19 2.03 9.39 -15.88
CA GLU A 19 2.53 8.64 -17.04
C GLU A 19 4.02 8.28 -16.90
N ASP A 20 4.85 9.21 -16.41
CA ASP A 20 6.27 9.01 -16.15
C ASP A 20 6.57 7.96 -15.06
N LEU A 21 5.57 7.59 -14.25
CA LEU A 21 5.72 6.61 -13.17
C LEU A 21 5.11 5.25 -13.49
N LEU A 22 4.38 5.12 -14.60
CA LEU A 22 3.66 3.89 -14.97
C LEU A 22 4.56 2.65 -15.05
N GLU A 23 5.82 2.82 -15.47
CA GLU A 23 6.77 1.71 -15.55
C GLU A 23 7.23 1.17 -14.19
N TYR A 24 7.16 1.99 -13.14
CA TYR A 24 7.55 1.65 -11.77
C TYR A 24 6.38 1.11 -10.94
N ILE A 25 5.14 1.24 -11.42
CA ILE A 25 3.94 0.78 -10.70
C ILE A 25 4.01 -0.71 -10.31
N PRO A 26 4.44 -1.63 -11.20
CA PRO A 26 4.55 -3.04 -10.84
C PRO A 26 5.50 -3.29 -9.65
N GLU A 27 6.67 -2.64 -9.66
CA GLU A 27 7.65 -2.75 -8.57
C GLU A 27 7.13 -2.07 -7.29
N PHE A 28 6.49 -0.91 -7.45
CA PHE A 28 5.84 -0.21 -6.35
C PHE A 28 4.82 -1.11 -5.65
N LEU A 29 3.93 -1.77 -6.39
CA LEU A 29 2.92 -2.67 -5.84
C LEU A 29 3.54 -3.89 -5.16
N GLY A 30 4.57 -4.52 -5.75
CA GLY A 30 5.31 -5.60 -5.11
C GLY A 30 5.96 -5.17 -3.79
N ASN A 31 6.49 -3.94 -3.74
CA ASN A 31 6.98 -3.36 -2.49
C ASN A 31 5.85 -3.11 -1.46
N ARG A 32 4.63 -2.77 -1.90
CA ARG A 32 3.47 -2.64 -1.00
C ARG A 32 2.99 -4.00 -0.48
N GLU A 33 3.16 -5.09 -1.23
CA GLU A 33 2.88 -6.44 -0.74
C GLU A 33 3.84 -6.84 0.39
N ASN A 34 5.14 -6.52 0.24
CA ASN A 34 6.10 -6.70 1.33
C ASN A 34 5.75 -5.86 2.57
N ASP A 35 5.30 -4.62 2.36
CA ASP A 35 4.83 -3.75 3.43
C ASP A 35 3.62 -4.36 4.16
N LEU A 36 2.68 -4.96 3.42
CA LEU A 36 1.51 -5.63 3.99
C LEU A 36 1.91 -6.82 4.87
N VAL A 37 2.88 -7.64 4.44
CA VAL A 37 3.41 -8.75 5.26
C VAL A 37 3.99 -8.21 6.56
N ALA A 38 4.82 -7.17 6.48
CA ALA A 38 5.42 -6.55 7.66
C ALA A 38 4.36 -5.95 8.61
N LEU A 39 3.30 -5.33 8.07
CA LEU A 39 2.17 -4.83 8.84
C LEU A 39 1.44 -5.95 9.58
N GLN A 40 1.12 -7.05 8.90
CA GLN A 40 0.45 -8.21 9.50
C GLN A 40 1.32 -8.85 10.60
N GLU A 41 2.63 -8.96 10.38
CA GLU A 41 3.57 -9.45 11.39
C GLU A 41 3.63 -8.55 12.62
N ALA A 42 3.75 -7.23 12.42
CA ALA A 42 3.79 -6.26 13.51
C ALA A 42 2.50 -6.29 14.33
N LEU A 43 1.35 -6.41 13.66
CA LEU A 43 0.03 -6.54 14.27
C LEU A 43 -0.08 -7.80 15.12
N ASN A 44 0.33 -8.96 14.59
CA ASN A 44 0.33 -10.23 15.31
C ASN A 44 1.21 -10.19 16.57
N LYS A 45 2.34 -9.48 16.49
CA LYS A 45 3.27 -9.29 17.61
C LYS A 45 2.83 -8.17 18.58
N GLY A 46 1.75 -7.43 18.28
CA GLY A 46 1.33 -6.27 19.06
C GLY A 46 2.37 -5.13 19.04
N ASN A 47 3.19 -5.04 18.00
CA ASN A 47 4.27 -4.06 17.89
C ASN A 47 3.76 -2.76 17.26
N TYR A 48 3.09 -1.94 18.07
CA TYR A 48 2.52 -0.66 17.62
C TYR A 48 3.58 0.35 17.17
N VAL A 49 4.79 0.31 17.73
CA VAL A 49 5.90 1.17 17.29
C VAL A 49 6.24 0.88 15.83
N GLU A 50 6.27 -0.39 15.44
CA GLU A 50 6.55 -0.78 14.07
C GLU A 50 5.37 -0.49 13.13
N LEU A 51 4.14 -0.71 13.57
CA LEU A 51 2.94 -0.31 12.81
C LEU A 51 2.95 1.21 12.51
N PHE A 52 3.31 2.03 13.49
CA PHE A 52 3.46 3.47 13.30
C PHE A 52 4.54 3.81 12.27
N ARG A 53 5.72 3.20 12.37
CA ARG A 53 6.83 3.44 11.44
C ARG A 53 6.48 3.02 10.01
N LEU A 54 5.86 1.85 9.86
CA LEU A 54 5.42 1.34 8.57
C LEU A 54 4.35 2.25 7.97
N GLY A 55 3.33 2.64 8.73
CA GLY A 55 2.31 3.58 8.28
C GLY A 55 2.91 4.91 7.79
N HIS A 56 3.86 5.46 8.55
CA HIS A 56 4.55 6.70 8.17
C HIS A 56 5.29 6.59 6.84
N ARG A 57 6.05 5.51 6.66
CA ARG A 57 6.80 5.27 5.42
C ARG A 57 5.86 5.06 4.24
N ILE A 58 4.84 4.21 4.40
CA ILE A 58 3.87 3.89 3.36
C ILE A 58 3.16 5.16 2.88
N LYS A 59 2.70 6.01 3.81
CA LYS A 59 2.09 7.31 3.50
C LYS A 59 3.00 8.16 2.62
N GLY A 60 4.29 8.25 2.98
CA GLY A 60 5.27 9.05 2.25
C GLY A 60 5.51 8.56 0.82
N VAL A 61 5.53 7.24 0.60
CA VAL A 61 5.76 6.68 -0.74
C VAL A 61 4.52 6.66 -1.61
N CYS A 62 3.31 6.63 -1.05
CA CYS A 62 2.07 6.54 -1.85
C CYS A 62 1.65 7.87 -2.51
N GLN A 63 1.94 9.02 -1.88
CA GLN A 63 1.55 10.34 -2.40
C GLN A 63 2.01 10.63 -3.84
N PRO A 64 3.30 10.49 -4.20
CA PRO A 64 3.77 10.86 -5.54
C PRO A 64 3.26 9.94 -6.65
N PHE A 65 2.82 8.72 -6.32
CA PHE A 65 2.34 7.73 -7.29
C PHE A 65 0.82 7.79 -7.53
N GLY A 66 0.09 8.72 -6.91
CA GLY A 66 -1.36 8.85 -7.06
C GLY A 66 -2.18 7.84 -6.23
N PHE A 67 -1.57 7.15 -5.27
CA PHE A 67 -2.24 6.18 -4.40
C PHE A 67 -2.77 6.85 -3.13
N GLU A 68 -3.61 7.88 -3.30
CA GLU A 68 -4.13 8.67 -2.17
C GLU A 68 -4.85 7.82 -1.12
N ILE A 69 -5.61 6.80 -1.56
CA ILE A 69 -6.33 5.90 -0.66
C ILE A 69 -5.38 5.10 0.25
N LEU A 70 -4.30 4.53 -0.30
CA LEU A 70 -3.30 3.81 0.50
C LEU A 70 -2.60 4.76 1.49
N GLY A 71 -2.32 6.00 1.05
CA GLY A 71 -1.76 7.03 1.91
C GLY A 71 -2.69 7.43 3.07
N ARG A 72 -4.00 7.50 2.82
CA ARG A 72 -5.01 7.77 3.87
C ARG A 72 -5.12 6.64 4.88
N ILE A 73 -5.20 5.39 4.41
CA ILE A 73 -5.21 4.20 5.28
C ILE A 73 -3.94 4.18 6.14
N ALA A 74 -2.78 4.44 5.55
CA ALA A 74 -1.50 4.46 6.26
C ALA A 74 -1.43 5.56 7.34
N LYS A 75 -1.96 6.75 7.04
CA LYS A 75 -2.07 7.85 8.02
C LYS A 75 -2.97 7.49 9.20
N ASP A 76 -4.13 6.88 8.93
CA ASP A 76 -5.03 6.45 9.98
C ASP A 76 -4.44 5.30 10.79
N LEU A 77 -3.63 4.44 10.16
CA LEU A 77 -2.89 3.38 10.83
C LEU A 77 -1.82 3.93 11.77
N GLU A 78 -1.08 4.99 11.36
CA GLU A 78 -0.18 5.72 12.26
C GLU A 78 -0.94 6.20 13.51
N ALA A 79 -2.10 6.82 13.32
CA ALA A 79 -2.90 7.35 14.43
C ALA A 79 -3.45 6.23 15.34
N ALA A 80 -3.90 5.11 14.76
CA ALA A 80 -4.40 3.95 15.50
C ALA A 80 -3.28 3.28 16.29
N ALA A 81 -2.11 3.09 15.69
CA ALA A 81 -0.93 2.51 16.33
C ALA A 81 -0.42 3.39 17.48
N HIS A 82 -0.41 4.71 17.32
CA HIS A 82 -0.06 5.65 18.40
C HIS A 82 -1.03 5.54 19.60
N ARG A 83 -2.29 5.15 19.36
CA ARG A 83 -3.30 4.93 20.41
C ARG A 83 -3.34 3.49 20.91
N GLU A 84 -2.51 2.61 20.34
CA GLU A 84 -2.50 1.17 20.61
C GLU A 84 -3.88 0.52 20.38
N ASP A 85 -4.66 1.09 19.44
CA ASP A 85 -6.00 0.62 19.09
C ASP A 85 -5.91 -0.57 18.14
N ARG A 86 -5.82 -1.77 18.73
CA ARG A 86 -5.66 -3.03 18.00
C ARG A 86 -6.78 -3.28 16.98
N GLU A 87 -8.03 -3.07 17.37
CA GLU A 87 -9.19 -3.36 16.51
C GLU A 87 -9.20 -2.45 15.28
N LEU A 88 -8.87 -1.17 15.48
CA LEU A 88 -8.74 -0.23 14.37
C LEU A 88 -7.53 -0.56 13.49
N CYS A 89 -6.39 -0.96 14.06
CA CYS A 89 -5.23 -1.40 13.29
C CYS A 89 -5.55 -2.64 12.44
N GLU A 90 -6.23 -3.65 13.01
CA GLU A 90 -6.68 -4.85 12.29
C GLU A 90 -7.62 -4.50 11.12
N THR A 91 -8.53 -3.56 11.34
CA THR A 91 -9.45 -3.07 10.30
C THR A 91 -8.69 -2.37 9.17
N LEU A 92 -7.77 -1.47 9.51
CA LEU A 92 -7.01 -0.71 8.53
C LEU A 92 -6.02 -1.56 7.73
N VAL A 93 -5.39 -2.56 8.35
CA VAL A 93 -4.50 -3.50 7.64
C VAL A 93 -5.29 -4.37 6.66
N LYS A 94 -6.48 -4.84 7.02
CA LYS A 94 -7.37 -5.57 6.09
C LYS A 94 -7.83 -4.69 4.94
N GLU A 95 -8.11 -3.43 5.21
CA GLU A 95 -8.50 -2.49 4.15
C GLU A 95 -7.33 -2.20 3.20
N PHE A 96 -6.12 -2.04 3.74
CA PHE A 96 -4.91 -1.89 2.94
C PHE A 96 -4.71 -3.08 1.99
N GLU A 97 -4.87 -4.30 2.48
CA GLU A 97 -4.83 -5.53 1.68
C GLU A 97 -5.89 -5.55 0.58
N ALA A 98 -7.13 -5.19 0.90
CA ALA A 98 -8.22 -5.18 -0.07
C ALA A 98 -7.96 -4.18 -1.22
N VAL A 99 -7.52 -2.96 -0.89
CA VAL A 99 -7.16 -1.93 -1.88
C VAL A 99 -6.00 -2.41 -2.74
N LEU A 100 -4.95 -2.96 -2.13
CA LEU A 100 -3.78 -3.44 -2.85
C LEU A 100 -4.15 -4.54 -3.84
N LYS A 101 -4.98 -5.50 -3.41
CA LYS A 101 -5.47 -6.59 -4.25
C LYS A 101 -6.33 -6.11 -5.43
N ASP A 102 -7.11 -5.06 -5.22
CA ASP A 102 -7.94 -4.48 -6.28
C ASP A 102 -7.05 -3.82 -7.34
N VAL A 103 -6.10 -2.98 -6.92
CA VAL A 103 -5.22 -2.28 -7.86
C VAL A 103 -4.24 -3.23 -8.57
N SER A 104 -3.72 -4.25 -7.89
CA SER A 104 -2.83 -5.24 -8.52
C SER A 104 -3.50 -6.07 -9.62
N ARG A 105 -4.84 -6.07 -9.74
CA ARG A 105 -5.54 -6.72 -10.85
C ARG A 105 -5.42 -5.93 -12.15
N ASP A 106 -5.45 -4.60 -12.04
CA ASP A 106 -5.38 -3.67 -13.16
C ASP A 106 -3.92 -3.38 -13.56
N PHE A 107 -2.99 -3.45 -12.62
CA PHE A 107 -1.56 -3.25 -12.85
C PHE A 107 -0.78 -4.53 -12.48
N PRO A 108 -0.86 -5.59 -13.30
CA PRO A 108 -0.18 -6.84 -13.01
C PRO A 108 1.34 -6.62 -12.92
N ALA A 109 1.98 -7.34 -12.01
CA ALA A 109 3.42 -7.36 -11.88
C ALA A 109 4.05 -7.66 -13.26
N ARG A 110 5.06 -6.89 -13.67
CA ARG A 110 5.90 -7.31 -14.80
C ARG A 110 6.56 -8.61 -14.38
N GLU A 111 6.38 -9.68 -15.16
CA GLU A 111 7.30 -10.82 -15.08
C GLU A 111 8.71 -10.22 -15.18
N GLN A 112 9.54 -10.44 -14.16
CA GLN A 112 10.92 -10.00 -14.18
C GLN A 112 11.53 -10.58 -15.45
N LYS A 113 11.75 -9.75 -16.48
CA LYS A 113 12.70 -10.10 -17.52
C LYS A 113 14.04 -10.10 -16.81
N ASP A 114 14.45 -11.29 -16.40
CA ASP A 114 15.83 -11.65 -16.13
C ASP A 114 16.66 -10.98 -17.23
N THR A 115 17.22 -9.83 -16.88
CA THR A 115 18.11 -9.13 -17.79
C THR A 115 19.39 -9.92 -17.62
N PRO A 116 19.87 -10.64 -18.66
CA PRO A 116 21.13 -11.34 -18.52
C PRO A 116 22.17 -10.30 -18.10
N ALA A 117 22.85 -10.58 -17.00
CA ALA A 117 23.93 -9.76 -16.49
C ALA A 117 24.84 -9.37 -17.65
N LEU A 118 24.79 -8.09 -18.05
CA LEU A 118 25.70 -7.56 -19.04
C LEU A 118 27.00 -7.26 -18.30
N MET A 119 27.89 -8.27 -18.22
CA MET A 119 29.36 -8.23 -18.21
C MET A 119 29.95 -9.49 -17.57
#